data_AF-A0A453AC12-F1
#
_entry.id   AF-A0A453AC12-F1
#
_cell.length_a   1.000
_cell.length_b   1.000
_cell.length_c   1.000
_cell.angle_alpha   90.00
_cell.angle_beta   90.00
_cell.angle_gamma   90.00
#
_symmetry.space_group_name_H-M   'P 1'
#
loop_
_entity.id
_entity.type
_entity.pdbx_description
1 polymer ?
#
loop_
_entity_poly.entity_id
_entity_poly.type
_entity_poly.pdbx_seq_one_letter_code
_entity_poly.pdbx_strand_id
1 'polypeptide(L)'
;KPLRINDDEVEYWIVKAISSKILDCKVDQLNQLVIVSRHTARVFGMPQWQSLRSKLGVWRGNIANAINTIQANKVTEDGGQGMQGLMIR
;
A
#
# COMPACT_ATOMS: atom_id res chain seq x y z
N LYS A 1 -15.65 -24.85 -9.05
CA LYS A 1 -15.68 -23.46 -8.52
C LYS A 1 -15.86 -23.51 -6.99
N PRO A 2 -15.08 -22.76 -6.19
CA PRO A 2 -15.09 -22.83 -4.72
C PRO A 2 -16.45 -22.53 -4.07
N LEU A 3 -17.22 -21.61 -4.66
CA LEU A 3 -18.54 -21.20 -4.15
C LEU A 3 -19.71 -22.02 -4.70
N ARG A 4 -19.50 -22.86 -5.73
CA ARG A 4 -20.55 -23.68 -6.38
C ARG A 4 -21.82 -22.89 -6.76
N ILE A 5 -21.64 -21.71 -7.33
CA ILE A 5 -22.70 -20.81 -7.82
C ILE A 5 -22.63 -20.69 -9.35
N ASN A 6 -23.71 -20.21 -9.95
CA ASN A 6 -23.74 -19.86 -11.37
C ASN A 6 -23.03 -18.51 -11.61
N ASP A 7 -22.68 -18.24 -12.87
CA ASP A 7 -21.92 -17.04 -13.24
C ASP A 7 -22.74 -15.76 -13.11
N ASP A 8 -24.06 -15.83 -13.28
CA ASP A 8 -25.02 -14.74 -13.09
C ASP A 8 -25.24 -14.38 -11.60
N GLU A 9 -24.78 -15.21 -10.67
CA GLU A 9 -24.90 -14.96 -9.23
C GLU A 9 -23.65 -14.30 -8.63
N VAL A 10 -22.56 -14.21 -9.39
CA VAL A 10 -21.24 -13.80 -8.87
C VAL A 10 -21.28 -12.38 -8.31
N GLU A 11 -21.89 -11.44 -9.03
CA GLU A 11 -22.02 -10.03 -8.64
C GLU A 11 -22.85 -9.86 -7.38
N TYR A 12 -23.93 -10.64 -7.24
CA TYR A 12 -24.74 -10.65 -6.03
C TYR A 12 -23.91 -11.03 -4.81
N TRP A 13 -23.08 -12.07 -4.92
CA TRP A 13 -22.19 -12.48 -3.83
C TRP A 13 -21.08 -11.47 -3.54
N ILE A 14 -20.56 -10.78 -4.56
CA ILE A 14 -19.58 -9.69 -4.38
C ILE A 14 -20.22 -8.55 -3.59
N VAL A 15 -21.41 -8.10 -3.98
CA VAL A 15 -22.16 -7.04 -3.29
C VAL A 15 -22.42 -7.43 -1.83
N LYS A 16 -22.82 -8.68 -1.60
CA LYS A 16 -23.05 -9.20 -0.24
C LYS A 16 -21.77 -9.19 0.60
N ALA A 17 -20.64 -9.56 0.01
CA ALA A 17 -19.34 -9.58 0.68
C ALA A 17 -18.85 -8.15 1.05
N ILE A 18 -19.00 -7.20 0.14
CA ILE A 18 -18.70 -5.78 0.41
C ILE A 18 -19.62 -5.24 1.51
N SER A 19 -20.92 -5.51 1.41
CA SER A 19 -21.92 -5.07 2.39
C SER A 19 -21.68 -5.64 3.78
N SER A 20 -21.16 -6.87 3.84
CA SER A 20 -20.77 -7.55 5.10
C SER A 20 -19.40 -7.11 5.61
N LYS A 21 -18.72 -6.19 4.92
CA LYS A 21 -17.37 -5.67 5.26
C LYS A 21 -16.29 -6.75 5.36
N ILE A 22 -16.44 -7.85 4.62
CA ILE A 22 -15.43 -8.92 4.59
C ILE A 22 -14.35 -8.67 3.55
N LEU A 23 -14.62 -7.82 2.55
CA LEU A 23 -13.65 -7.37 1.55
C LEU A 23 -14.02 -6.00 0.96
N ASP A 24 -13.00 -5.31 0.48
CA ASP A 24 -13.11 -4.14 -0.39
C ASP A 24 -12.58 -4.54 -1.78
N CYS A 25 -13.37 -4.40 -2.84
CA CYS A 25 -12.94 -4.74 -4.20
C CYS A 25 -13.58 -3.85 -5.28
N LYS A 26 -13.08 -4.02 -6.50
CA LYS A 26 -13.64 -3.47 -7.73
C LYS A 26 -13.91 -4.61 -8.72
N VAL A 27 -14.97 -4.49 -9.50
CA VAL A 27 -15.32 -5.46 -10.55
C VAL A 27 -14.96 -4.87 -11.91
N ASP A 28 -14.22 -5.65 -12.70
CA ASP A 28 -13.98 -5.42 -14.11
C ASP A 28 -14.76 -6.49 -14.89
N GLN A 29 -15.97 -6.13 -15.31
CA GLN A 29 -16.89 -7.08 -15.91
C GLN A 29 -16.48 -7.50 -17.32
N LEU A 30 -15.87 -6.60 -18.09
CA LEU A 30 -15.45 -6.91 -19.46
C LEU A 30 -14.37 -8.00 -19.45
N ASN A 31 -13.46 -7.93 -18.47
CA ASN A 31 -12.38 -8.90 -18.32
C ASN A 31 -12.73 -10.04 -17.34
N GLN A 32 -13.96 -10.11 -16.83
CA GLN A 32 -14.42 -11.11 -15.86
C GLN A 32 -13.48 -11.22 -14.63
N LEU A 33 -13.05 -10.07 -14.10
CA LEU A 33 -12.06 -9.96 -13.03
C LEU A 33 -12.62 -9.21 -11.81
N VAL A 34 -12.24 -9.68 -10.61
CA VAL A 34 -12.50 -8.98 -9.34
C VAL A 34 -11.17 -8.61 -8.69
N ILE A 35 -10.94 -7.31 -8.55
CA ILE A 35 -9.70 -6.75 -7.99
C ILE A 35 -9.93 -6.45 -6.51
N VAL A 36 -9.38 -7.30 -5.64
CA VAL A 36 -9.52 -7.14 -4.18
C VAL A 36 -8.44 -6.20 -3.64
N SER A 37 -8.88 -5.09 -3.05
CA SER A 37 -7.98 -4.08 -2.43
C SER A 37 -7.66 -4.45 -0.98
N ARG A 38 -8.67 -4.91 -0.22
CA ARG A 38 -8.51 -5.35 1.17
C ARG A 38 -9.46 -6.51 1.46
N HIS A 39 -9.12 -7.33 2.43
CA HIS A 39 -9.99 -8.37 2.94
C HIS A 39 -9.74 -8.56 4.43
N THR A 40 -10.78 -9.01 5.13
CA THR A 40 -10.69 -9.36 6.54
C THR A 40 -10.13 -10.77 6.66
N ALA A 41 -9.01 -10.92 7.39
CA ALA A 41 -8.44 -12.23 7.67
C ALA A 41 -9.33 -12.99 8.66
N ARG A 42 -9.75 -14.22 8.31
CA ARG A 42 -10.59 -15.05 9.20
C ARG A 42 -9.84 -15.51 10.47
N VAL A 43 -8.53 -15.65 10.38
CA VAL A 43 -7.64 -16.01 11.48
C VAL A 43 -6.41 -15.12 11.43
N PHE A 44 -5.99 -14.60 12.59
CA PHE A 44 -4.79 -13.78 12.71
C PHE A 44 -3.90 -14.36 13.82
N GLY A 45 -2.97 -15.22 13.42
CA GLY A 45 -2.05 -15.92 14.31
C GLY A 45 -0.59 -15.52 14.08
N MET A 46 0.32 -16.36 14.57
CA MET A 46 1.76 -16.09 14.51
C MET A 46 2.29 -15.82 13.09
N PRO A 47 1.88 -16.56 12.04
CA PRO A 47 2.35 -16.28 10.67
C PRO A 47 1.94 -14.89 10.18
N GLN A 48 0.72 -14.44 10.52
CA GLN A 48 0.22 -13.12 10.16
C GLN A 48 0.97 -12.03 10.92
N TRP A 49 1.25 -12.25 12.21
CA TRP A 49 2.11 -11.35 13.01
C TRP A 49 3.52 -11.22 12.45
N GLN A 50 4.14 -12.32 12.02
CA GLN A 50 5.46 -12.29 11.39
C GLN A 50 5.45 -11.52 10.08
N SER A 51 4.44 -11.73 9.22
CA SER A 51 4.26 -10.98 7.98
C SER A 51 4.07 -9.48 8.25
N LEU A 52 3.23 -9.13 9.24
CA LEU A 52 3.01 -7.75 9.65
C LEU A 52 4.30 -7.09 10.14
N ARG A 53 5.06 -7.77 11.02
CA ARG A 53 6.36 -7.28 11.52
C ARG A 53 7.33 -7.02 10.37
N SER A 54 7.44 -7.94 9.42
CA SER A 54 8.30 -7.79 8.25
C SER A 54 7.91 -6.56 7.42
N LYS A 55 6.62 -6.41 7.10
CA LYS A 55 6.09 -5.26 6.34
C LYS A 55 6.34 -3.93 7.05
N LEU A 56 6.12 -3.86 8.37
CA LEU A 56 6.40 -2.67 9.17
C LEU A 56 7.90 -2.34 9.21
N GLY A 57 8.75 -3.37 9.27
CA GLY A 57 10.22 -3.20 9.21
C GLY A 57 10.66 -2.56 7.90
N VAL A 58 10.15 -3.06 6.77
CA VAL A 58 10.40 -2.47 5.44
C VAL A 58 9.88 -1.03 5.37
N TRP A 59 8.65 -0.80 5.82
CA TRP A 59 8.05 0.54 5.80
C TRP A 59 8.85 1.56 6.61
N ARG A 60 9.31 1.17 7.81
CA ARG A 60 10.21 1.99 8.63
C ARG A 60 11.51 2.33 7.90
N GLY A 61 12.13 1.34 7.24
CA GLY A 61 13.34 1.56 6.43
C GLY A 61 13.10 2.55 5.29
N ASN A 62 11.98 2.42 4.58
CA ASN A 62 11.61 3.32 3.49
C ASN A 62 11.41 4.76 3.97
N ILE A 63 10.79 4.96 5.13
CA ILE A 63 10.63 6.31 5.71
C ILE A 63 11.99 6.90 6.10
N ALA A 64 12.87 6.13 6.74
CA ALA A 64 14.20 6.59 7.10
C ALA A 64 15.00 7.01 5.86
N ASN A 65 14.93 6.22 4.78
CA ASN A 65 15.56 6.55 3.51
C ASN A 65 15.01 7.86 2.93
N ALA A 66 13.69 8.05 2.91
CA ALA A 66 13.07 9.27 2.42
C ALA A 66 13.51 10.51 3.23
N ILE A 67 13.59 10.40 4.56
CA ILE A 67 14.09 11.47 5.43
C ILE A 67 15.55 11.82 5.10
N ASN A 68 16.42 10.80 4.97
CA ASN A 68 17.82 11.00 4.64
C ASN A 68 17.99 11.68 3.28
N THR A 69 17.20 11.28 2.26
CA THR A 69 17.23 11.92 0.94
C THR A 69 16.82 13.39 1.01
N ILE A 70 15.77 13.73 1.78
CA ILE A 70 15.34 15.12 1.95
C ILE A 70 16.42 15.94 2.67
N GLN A 71 17.03 15.40 3.72
CA GLN A 71 18.08 16.09 4.47
C GLN A 71 19.34 16.32 3.64
N ALA A 72 19.79 15.32 2.88
CA ALA A 72 20.94 15.44 2.00
C ALA A 72 20.76 16.54 0.95
N ASN A 73 19.56 16.65 0.37
CA ASN A 73 19.25 17.69 -0.62
C ASN A 73 19.13 19.09 -0.01
N LYS A 74 18.71 19.22 1.26
CA LYS A 74 18.69 20.52 1.96
C LYS A 74 20.11 21.07 2.17
N VAL A 75 21.04 20.20 2.57
CA VAL A 75 22.44 20.59 2.78
C VAL A 75 23.10 21.09 1.49
N THR A 76 22.72 20.54 0.32
CA THR A 76 23.24 21.01 -0.97
C THR A 76 22.71 22.40 -1.36
N GLU A 77 21.49 22.77 -0.97
CA GLU A 77 20.93 24.10 -1.25
C GLU A 77 21.61 25.20 -0.40
N ASP A 78 21.82 24.94 0.90
CA ASP A 78 22.50 25.89 1.79
C ASP A 78 24.00 26.06 1.45
N GLY A 79 24.66 24.99 1.01
CA GLY A 79 26.05 25.04 0.54
C GLY A 79 26.26 25.80 -0.76
N GLY A 80 25.24 25.87 -1.63
CA GLY A 80 25.28 26.63 -2.88
C GLY A 80 25.16 28.14 -2.68
N GLN A 81 24.34 28.59 -1.72
CA GLN A 81 24.19 30.02 -1.40
C GLN A 81 25.39 30.59 -0.63
N GLY A 82 26.04 29.79 0.22
CA GLY A 82 27.21 30.22 0.98
C GLY A 82 28.44 30.54 0.11
N MET A 83 28.61 29.85 -1.02
CA MET A 83 29.76 30.06 -1.91
C MET A 83 29.61 31.30 -2.80
N GLN A 84 28.37 31.65 -3.18
CA GLN A 84 28.10 32.79 -4.07
C GLN A 84 28.24 34.14 -3.35
N GLY A 85 28.06 34.19 -2.03
CA GLY A 85 28.29 35.38 -1.20
C GLY A 85 29.76 35.69 -0.92
N LEU A 86 30.68 34.72 -1.09
CA LEU A 86 32.12 34.94 -0.89
C LEU A 86 32.84 35.43 -2.16
N MET A 87 32.21 35.28 -3.33
CA MET A 87 32.77 35.66 -4.64
C MET A 87 32.41 37.10 -5.04
N ILE A 88 31.58 37.80 -4.26
CA ILE A 88 31.25 39.22 -4.45
C ILE A 88 31.74 40.00 -3.23
N ARG A 89 33.06 40.19 -3.12
CA ARG A 89 33.69 41.22 -2.29
C ARG A 89 34.96 41.71 -2.97
#